data_AF-A0A918UNQ3-F1
#
_entry.id   AF-A0A918UNQ3-F1
#
_cell.length_a   1.000
_cell.length_b   1.000
_cell.length_c   1.000
_cell.angle_alpha   90.00
_cell.angle_beta   90.00
_cell.angle_gamma   90.00
#
_symmetry.space_group_name_H-M   'P 1'
#
loop_
_entity.id
_entity.type
_entity.pdbx_description
1 polymer ?
#
loop_
_entity_poly.entity_id
_entity_poly.type
_entity_poly.pdbx_seq_one_letter_code
_entity_poly.pdbx_strand_id
1 'polypeptide(L)'
;MIEVMVCANDRDRYPAWIDPADTQDGYVRPWFDLDTVQRIADDTQAEAAEHGHGSVDTVHVLAGQLDGAGCAVVLNICWMFLGGEKRQEAVEVCQPNAAGRYAIGGFDWCWYLLDERLNPVIPPQMKRQPLLRFPRQRY
;
A
#
# COMPACT_ATOMS: atom_id res chain seq x y z
N MET A 1 -11.82 4.40 10.42
CA MET A 1 -11.38 3.58 9.28
C MET A 1 -12.59 3.20 8.44
N ILE A 2 -12.45 3.25 7.12
CA ILE A 2 -13.41 2.70 6.15
C ILE A 2 -12.68 1.86 5.11
N GLU A 3 -13.36 0.88 4.54
CA GLU A 3 -12.83 0.00 3.49
C GLU A 3 -13.13 0.58 2.10
N VAL A 4 -12.09 0.68 1.26
CA VAL A 4 -12.11 1.38 -0.03
C VAL A 4 -11.15 0.69 -0.99
N MET A 5 -11.28 0.98 -2.29
CA MET A 5 -10.24 0.67 -3.27
C MET A 5 -9.29 1.86 -3.42
N VAL A 6 -7.99 1.59 -3.45
CA VAL A 6 -6.94 2.59 -3.68
C VAL A 6 -6.05 2.21 -4.86
N CYS A 7 -5.41 3.21 -5.44
CA CYS A 7 -4.44 3.09 -6.53
C CYS A 7 -3.31 4.12 -6.33
N ALA A 8 -2.12 3.81 -6.85
CA ALA A 8 -0.95 4.69 -6.82
C ALA A 8 -0.26 4.83 -8.20
N ASN A 9 -0.62 4.00 -9.18
CA ASN A 9 0.07 3.90 -10.48
C ASN A 9 -0.90 3.86 -11.67
N ASP A 10 -2.15 4.32 -11.48
CA ASP A 10 -3.24 4.34 -12.47
C ASP A 10 -3.68 2.98 -13.03
N ARG A 11 -3.05 1.88 -12.60
CA ARG A 11 -3.28 0.53 -13.11
C ARG A 11 -3.80 -0.41 -12.02
N ASP A 12 -3.03 -0.55 -10.95
CA ASP A 12 -3.24 -1.60 -9.96
C ASP A 12 -4.10 -1.11 -8.80
N ARG A 13 -5.01 -1.97 -8.35
CA ARG A 13 -6.07 -1.59 -7.41
C ARG A 13 -6.13 -2.55 -6.24
N TYR A 14 -6.12 -1.98 -5.04
CA TYR A 14 -6.00 -2.75 -3.82
C TYR A 14 -7.10 -2.36 -2.82
N PRO A 15 -7.73 -3.34 -2.15
CA PRO A 15 -8.61 -3.04 -1.03
C PRO A 15 -7.77 -2.57 0.17
N ALA A 16 -8.19 -1.48 0.81
CA ALA A 16 -7.49 -0.93 1.94
C ALA A 16 -8.44 -0.35 2.98
N TRP A 17 -7.96 -0.24 4.22
CA TRP A 17 -8.57 0.64 5.20
C TRP A 17 -7.93 2.01 5.16
N ILE A 18 -8.73 3.06 5.15
CA ILE A 18 -8.23 4.44 5.28
C ILE A 18 -8.88 5.12 6.47
N ASP A 19 -8.15 6.07 7.07
CA ASP A 19 -8.75 7.10 7.91
C ASP A 19 -9.01 8.32 7.02
N PRO A 20 -10.28 8.70 6.74
CA PRO A 20 -10.58 9.87 5.92
C PRO A 20 -10.05 11.19 6.47
N ALA A 21 -9.64 11.24 7.75
CA ALA A 21 -9.01 12.41 8.35
C ALA A 21 -7.48 12.44 8.13
N ASP A 22 -6.89 11.34 7.68
CA ASP A 22 -5.45 11.16 7.50
C ASP A 22 -5.10 11.27 6.02
N THR A 23 -5.07 12.52 5.56
CA THR A 23 -4.88 12.87 4.15
C THR A 23 -3.82 13.96 4.02
N GLN A 24 -2.99 13.87 2.98
CA GLN A 24 -1.99 14.87 2.65
C GLN A 24 -2.06 15.17 1.16
N ASP A 25 -2.21 16.45 0.80
CA ASP A 25 -2.23 16.94 -0.59
C ASP A 25 -3.22 16.20 -1.53
N GLY A 26 -4.34 15.70 -0.97
CA GLY A 26 -5.35 14.95 -1.72
C GLY A 26 -5.11 13.44 -1.80
N TYR A 27 -4.00 12.96 -1.23
CA TYR A 27 -3.67 11.54 -1.09
C TYR A 27 -4.06 11.01 0.29
N VAL A 28 -4.21 9.71 0.38
CA VAL A 28 -4.59 8.98 1.59
C VAL A 28 -3.43 8.11 2.06
N ARG A 29 -3.46 7.70 3.35
CA ARG A 29 -2.57 6.68 3.88
C ARG A 29 -3.32 5.36 4.09
N PRO A 30 -3.27 4.42 3.12
CA PRO A 30 -3.97 3.14 3.22
C PRO A 30 -3.30 2.15 4.17
N TRP A 31 -4.12 1.31 4.79
CA TRP A 31 -3.74 0.19 5.65
C TRP A 31 -4.21 -1.12 5.03
N PHE A 32 -3.24 -1.92 4.57
CA PHE A 32 -3.44 -3.17 3.83
C PHE A 32 -3.32 -4.39 4.75
N ASP A 33 -4.12 -5.43 4.51
CA ASP A 33 -3.84 -6.74 5.11
C ASP A 33 -2.67 -7.44 4.41
N LEU A 34 -2.10 -8.45 5.06
CA LEU A 34 -0.89 -9.13 4.58
C LEU A 34 -1.05 -9.74 3.18
N ASP A 35 -2.23 -10.30 2.87
CA ASP A 35 -2.52 -10.86 1.54
C ASP A 35 -2.46 -9.76 0.47
N THR A 36 -3.01 -8.58 0.76
CA THR A 36 -2.92 -7.43 -0.14
C THR A 36 -1.49 -6.89 -0.26
N VAL A 37 -0.72 -6.88 0.83
CA VAL A 37 0.70 -6.51 0.79
C VAL A 37 1.50 -7.48 -0.08
N GLN A 38 1.22 -8.79 -0.01
CA GLN A 38 1.88 -9.78 -0.87
C GLN A 38 1.58 -9.51 -2.35
N ARG A 39 0.34 -9.15 -2.69
CA ARG A 39 -0.01 -8.75 -4.06
C ARG A 39 0.76 -7.50 -4.51
N ILE A 40 0.82 -6.46 -3.67
CA ILE A 40 1.61 -5.26 -3.96
C ILE A 40 3.10 -5.62 -4.15
N ALA A 41 3.63 -6.54 -3.35
CA ALA A 41 5.00 -7.03 -3.48
C ALA A 41 5.24 -7.73 -4.82
N ASP A 42 4.31 -8.60 -5.24
CA ASP A 42 4.43 -9.31 -6.51
C ASP A 42 4.31 -8.33 -7.69
N ASP A 43 3.33 -7.41 -7.65
CA ASP A 43 3.07 -6.43 -8.71
C ASP A 43 4.25 -5.44 -8.88
N THR A 44 4.77 -4.90 -7.77
CA THR A 44 5.91 -3.95 -7.80
C THR A 44 7.22 -4.60 -8.23
N GLN A 45 7.46 -5.86 -7.84
CA GLN A 45 8.63 -6.61 -8.30
C GLN A 45 8.53 -6.97 -9.79
N ALA A 46 7.35 -7.33 -10.28
CA ALA A 46 7.13 -7.57 -11.71
C ALA A 46 7.38 -6.29 -12.52
N GLU A 47 6.88 -5.15 -12.06
CA GLU A 47 7.08 -3.85 -12.71
C GLU A 47 8.55 -3.42 -12.68
N ALA A 48 9.27 -3.63 -11.56
CA ALA A 48 10.70 -3.37 -11.48
C ALA A 48 11.53 -4.32 -12.38
N ALA A 49 11.06 -5.54 -12.63
CA ALA A 49 11.70 -6.45 -13.59
C ALA A 49 11.52 -5.97 -15.04
N GLU A 50 10.39 -5.33 -15.36
CA GLU A 50 10.10 -4.78 -16.69
C GLU A 50 10.79 -3.43 -16.94
N HIS A 51 10.75 -2.52 -15.97
CA HIS A 51 11.16 -1.12 -16.13
C HIS A 51 12.44 -0.74 -15.39
N GLY A 52 12.99 -1.67 -14.61
CA GLY A 52 14.20 -1.50 -13.82
C GLY A 52 13.95 -0.86 -12.45
N HIS A 53 14.74 -1.28 -11.47
CA HIS A 53 14.67 -0.80 -10.09
C HIS A 53 14.85 0.71 -9.94
N GLY A 54 15.55 1.39 -10.86
CA GLY A 54 15.69 2.85 -10.81
C GLY A 54 14.39 3.64 -11.02
N SER A 55 13.34 2.99 -11.53
CA SER A 55 12.06 3.61 -11.89
C SER A 55 10.90 3.22 -10.96
N VAL A 56 11.07 2.16 -10.18
CA VAL A 56 9.99 1.49 -9.45
C VAL A 56 10.49 1.09 -8.07
N ASP A 57 9.87 1.64 -7.03
CA ASP A 57 10.06 1.18 -5.66
C ASP A 57 9.44 -0.21 -5.49
N THR A 58 10.07 -1.08 -4.68
CA THR A 58 9.59 -2.47 -4.51
C THR A 58 9.23 -2.80 -3.08
N VAL A 59 8.18 -3.62 -2.95
CA VAL A 59 7.78 -4.19 -1.66
C VAL A 59 8.24 -5.62 -1.59
N HIS A 60 8.76 -6.03 -0.42
CA HIS A 60 9.20 -7.39 -0.14
C HIS A 60 8.52 -7.91 1.11
N VAL A 61 8.01 -9.13 1.05
CA VAL A 61 7.41 -9.81 2.20
C VAL A 61 8.24 -11.03 2.54
N LEU A 62 8.81 -11.04 3.74
CA LEU A 62 9.55 -12.17 4.29
C LEU A 62 8.66 -12.87 5.31
N ALA A 63 7.98 -13.94 4.88
CA ALA A 63 7.14 -14.76 5.75
C ALA A 63 7.95 -15.90 6.39
N GLY A 64 7.65 -16.22 7.65
CA GLY A 64 8.34 -17.26 8.40
C GLY A 64 7.63 -17.68 9.67
N GLN A 65 8.35 -18.42 10.51
CA GLN A 65 7.90 -18.83 11.84
C GLN A 65 8.96 -18.40 12.85
N LEU A 66 8.53 -17.75 13.93
CA LEU A 66 9.37 -17.40 15.07
C LEU A 66 8.71 -17.97 16.32
N ASP A 67 9.43 -18.81 17.06
CA ASP A 67 8.94 -19.48 18.27
C ASP A 67 7.59 -20.21 18.11
N GLY A 68 7.35 -20.77 16.91
CA GLY A 68 6.12 -21.48 16.57
C GLY A 68 4.92 -20.59 16.23
N ALA A 69 5.13 -19.27 16.12
CA ALA A 69 4.14 -18.32 15.62
C ALA A 69 4.52 -17.83 14.22
N GLY A 70 3.53 -17.71 13.34
CA GLY A 70 3.73 -17.09 12.02
C GLY A 70 4.14 -15.63 12.15
N CYS A 71 5.20 -15.25 11.47
CA CYS A 71 5.69 -13.88 11.41
C CYS A 71 5.89 -13.44 9.97
N ALA A 72 5.69 -12.15 9.70
CA ALA A 72 6.04 -11.53 8.42
C ALA A 72 6.83 -10.25 8.68
N VAL A 73 7.89 -10.03 7.91
CA VAL A 73 8.60 -8.75 7.82
C VAL A 73 8.29 -8.16 6.46
N VAL A 74 7.78 -6.93 6.44
CA VAL A 74 7.46 -6.20 5.22
C VAL A 74 8.48 -5.09 5.05
N LEU A 75 9.09 -5.04 3.87
CA LEU A 75 10.06 -4.02 3.49
C LEU A 75 9.51 -3.21 2.31
N ASN A 76 9.69 -1.90 2.36
CA ASN A 76 9.53 -1.01 1.22
C ASN A 76 10.92 -0.47 0.84
N ILE A 77 11.31 -0.61 -0.43
CA ILE A 77 12.63 -0.21 -0.92
C ILE A 77 12.48 0.88 -1.97
N CYS A 78 12.96 2.09 -1.65
CA CYS A 78 13.12 3.17 -2.61
C CYS A 78 14.52 3.14 -3.23
N TRP A 79 14.62 2.56 -4.42
CA TRP A 79 15.89 2.32 -5.10
C TRP A 79 16.58 3.60 -5.56
N MET A 80 15.81 4.64 -5.89
CA MET A 80 16.35 5.96 -6.23
C MET A 80 17.15 6.55 -5.05
N PHE A 81 16.76 6.26 -3.81
CA PHE A 81 17.48 6.73 -2.62
C PHE A 81 18.75 5.94 -2.34
N LEU A 82 18.80 4.65 -2.72
CA LEU A 82 19.92 3.76 -2.38
C LEU A 82 21.26 4.23 -2.96
N GLY A 83 21.25 4.79 -4.17
CA GLY A 83 22.45 5.35 -4.83
C GLY A 83 22.78 6.79 -4.42
N GLY A 84 21.97 7.43 -3.57
CA GLY A 84 22.04 8.86 -3.29
C GLY A 84 22.37 9.22 -1.84
N GLU A 85 22.18 10.50 -1.51
CA GLU A 85 22.41 11.04 -0.16
C GLU A 85 21.42 10.48 0.87
N LYS A 86 20.24 10.05 0.40
CA LYS A 86 19.17 9.43 1.21
C LYS A 86 19.29 7.92 1.38
N ARG A 87 20.44 7.30 1.12
CA ARG A 87 20.62 5.84 1.17
C ARG A 87 20.19 5.18 2.50
N GLN A 88 20.21 5.91 3.61
CA GLN A 88 19.75 5.40 4.91
C GLN A 88 18.22 5.33 5.04
N GLU A 89 17.50 6.10 4.22
CA GLU A 89 16.04 6.13 4.11
C GLU A 89 15.54 5.21 2.98
N ALA A 90 16.45 4.58 2.23
CA ALA A 90 16.10 3.78 1.06
C ALA A 90 15.34 2.49 1.39
N VAL A 91 15.39 2.03 2.64
CA VAL A 91 14.68 0.82 3.10
C VAL A 91 13.88 1.16 4.34
N GLU A 92 12.57 0.96 4.25
CA GLU A 92 11.65 1.05 5.38
C GLU A 92 11.21 -0.36 5.79
N VAL A 93 11.26 -0.65 7.09
CA VAL A 93 10.58 -1.83 7.67
C VAL A 93 9.17 -1.42 8.06
N CYS A 94 8.18 -1.77 7.23
CA CYS A 94 6.79 -1.40 7.45
C CYS A 94 6.21 -2.21 8.61
N GLN A 95 5.91 -1.54 9.73
CA GLN A 95 5.33 -2.17 10.91
C GLN A 95 3.81 -2.32 10.77
N PRO A 96 3.22 -3.45 11.19
CA PRO A 96 1.77 -3.56 11.25
C PRO A 96 1.21 -2.71 12.40
N ASN A 97 0.00 -2.18 12.22
CA ASN A 97 -0.75 -1.58 13.32
C ASN A 97 -1.36 -2.65 14.25
N ALA A 98 -2.10 -2.21 15.28
CA ALA A 98 -2.76 -3.10 16.23
C ALA A 98 -3.77 -4.08 15.60
N ALA A 99 -4.22 -3.85 14.37
CA ALA A 99 -5.09 -4.74 13.61
C ALA A 99 -4.33 -5.64 12.62
N GLY A 100 -3.00 -5.66 12.65
CA GLY A 100 -2.17 -6.47 11.75
C GLY A 100 -2.10 -5.94 10.32
N ARG A 101 -2.42 -4.65 10.09
CA ARG A 101 -2.40 -4.03 8.76
C ARG A 101 -1.20 -3.13 8.57
N TYR A 102 -0.70 -3.02 7.34
CA TYR A 102 0.53 -2.32 6.98
C TYR A 102 0.22 -1.07 6.16
N ALA A 103 0.93 0.03 6.44
CA ALA A 103 0.94 1.19 5.57
C ALA A 103 2.16 1.09 4.64
N ILE A 104 1.91 0.96 3.34
CA ILE A 104 2.95 0.76 2.32
C ILE A 104 3.14 2.05 1.54
N GLY A 105 4.39 2.52 1.40
CA GLY A 105 4.70 3.73 0.62
C GLY A 105 4.26 5.06 1.23
N GLY A 106 3.55 5.04 2.36
CA GLY A 106 3.11 6.24 3.08
C GLY A 106 2.40 7.25 2.17
N PHE A 107 2.75 8.53 2.29
CA PHE A 107 2.32 9.57 1.36
C PHE A 107 3.25 9.72 0.15
N ASP A 108 4.43 9.09 0.15
CA ASP A 108 5.38 9.18 -0.96
C ASP A 108 4.84 8.50 -2.23
N TRP A 109 4.06 7.43 -2.06
CA TRP A 109 3.44 6.70 -3.17
C TRP A 109 2.12 7.33 -3.66
N CYS A 110 1.72 8.49 -3.14
CA CYS A 110 0.58 9.26 -3.65
C CYS A 110 -0.70 8.41 -3.81
N TRP A 111 -1.01 7.55 -2.84
CA TRP A 111 -2.20 6.71 -2.89
C TRP A 111 -3.47 7.57 -2.96
N TYR A 112 -4.34 7.26 -3.91
CA TYR A 112 -5.63 7.92 -4.04
C TYR A 112 -6.79 6.93 -4.06
N LEU A 113 -7.96 7.43 -3.69
CA LEU A 113 -9.19 6.64 -3.61
C LEU A 113 -9.83 6.45 -4.97
N LEU A 114 -10.52 5.34 -5.10
CA LEU A 114 -11.37 5.03 -6.23
C LEU A 114 -12.85 5.04 -5.81
N ASP A 115 -13.70 5.65 -6.63
CA ASP A 115 -15.17 5.54 -6.48
C ASP A 115 -15.68 4.14 -6.89
N GLU A 116 -16.98 3.90 -6.79
CA GLU A 116 -17.61 2.63 -7.16
C GLU A 116 -17.44 2.27 -8.65
N ARG A 117 -17.10 3.24 -9.50
CA ARG A 117 -16.82 3.09 -10.93
C ARG A 117 -15.32 3.06 -11.22
N LEU A 118 -14.48 3.03 -10.18
CA LEU A 118 -13.03 3.02 -10.24
C LEU A 118 -12.41 4.30 -10.83
N ASN A 119 -13.09 5.44 -10.68
CA ASN A 119 -12.52 6.76 -11.00
C ASN A 119 -11.76 7.32 -9.79
N PRO A 120 -10.66 8.06 -10.01
CA PRO A 120 -9.91 8.72 -8.93
C PRO A 120 -10.76 9.77 -8.21
N VAL A 121 -10.66 9.81 -6.87
CA VAL A 121 -11.32 10.80 -6.01
C VAL A 121 -10.25 11.61 -5.28
N ILE A 122 -9.87 12.75 -5.86
CA ILE A 122 -8.84 13.67 -5.35
C ILE A 122 -9.38 15.11 -5.40
N PRO A 123 -9.53 15.82 -4.27
CA PRO A 123 -9.31 15.35 -2.90
C PRO A 123 -10.38 14.34 -2.44
N PRO A 124 -10.09 13.50 -1.44
CA PRO A 124 -11.04 12.57 -0.86
C PRO A 124 -12.26 13.30 -0.26
N GLN A 125 -13.41 13.28 -0.95
CA GLN A 125 -14.66 13.89 -0.45
C GLN A 125 -15.50 12.87 0.33
N MET A 126 -14.98 12.36 1.44
CA MET A 126 -15.70 11.37 2.26
C MET A 126 -16.50 12.02 3.38
N LYS A 127 -17.82 12.12 3.21
CA LYS A 127 -18.74 12.30 4.33
C LYS A 127 -18.74 11.00 5.15
N ARG A 128 -18.75 11.09 6.48
CA ARG A 128 -18.87 9.95 7.41
C ARG A 128 -20.22 9.23 7.22
N GLN A 129 -20.38 8.49 6.14
CA GLN A 129 -21.40 7.47 5.97
C GLN A 129 -20.67 6.18 5.60
N PRO A 130 -20.94 5.06 6.30
CA PRO A 130 -20.30 3.80 5.96
C PRO A 130 -20.73 3.37 4.57
N LEU A 131 -19.77 3.23 3.65
CA LEU A 131 -20.02 2.56 2.38
C LEU A 131 -20.43 1.11 2.67
N LEU A 132 -21.47 0.65 1.99
CA LEU A 132 -21.94 -0.73 2.02
C LEU A 132 -20.75 -1.66 1.73
N ARG A 133 -20.56 -2.68 2.58
CA ARG A 133 -19.48 -3.67 2.44
C ARG A 133 -19.37 -4.13 0.99
N PHE A 134 -18.18 -4.00 0.40
CA PHE A 134 -17.91 -4.58 -0.91
C PHE A 134 -18.17 -6.10 -0.83
N PRO A 135 -18.89 -6.69 -1.81
CA PRO A 135 -19.02 -8.13 -1.87
C PRO A 135 -17.63 -8.73 -2.10
N ARG A 136 -17.17 -9.56 -1.16
CA ARG A 136 -15.95 -10.37 -1.32
C ARG A 136 -15.99 -11.04 -2.69
N GLN A 137 -15.10 -10.65 -3.61
CA GLN A 137 -14.90 -11.39 -4.84
C GLN A 137 -14.42 -12.80 -4.45
N ARG A 138 -15.30 -13.78 -4.62
CA ARG A 138 -14.91 -15.18 -4.70
C ARG A 138 -14.50 -15.39 -6.15
N TYR A 139 -13.23 -15.66 -6.43
CA TYR A 139 -12.76 -16.67 -7.39
C TYR A 139 -11.31 -17.02 -7.06
#